data_AF-A0AB34TK86-F1
#
_entry.id   AF-A0AB34TK86-F1
#
_cell.length_a   1.000
_cell.length_b   1.000
_cell.length_c   1.000
_cell.angle_alpha   90.00
_cell.angle_beta   90.00
_cell.angle_gamma   90.00
#
_symmetry.space_group_name_H-M   'P 1'
#
loop_
_entity.id
_entity.type
_entity.pdbx_description
1 polymer ?
#
loop_
_entity_poly.entity_id
_entity_poly.type
_entity_poly.pdbx_seq_one_letter_code
_entity_poly.pdbx_strand_id
1 'polypeptide(L)'
;MSPANVVMPTEALRPVIVLETQIPGFGLRASFDQRRVLYLALIHIDSDTAATVSAHNSRNVQRAATEGIQTGTVVYFLAKGEADRFFDWLRTGDSYPGGVN
;
A
#
# COMPACT_ATOMS: atom_id res chain seq x y z
N MET A 1 41.65 -11.71 7.05
CA MET A 1 40.51 -11.20 7.84
C MET A 1 39.33 -11.09 6.89
N SER A 2 38.34 -11.97 7.01
CA SER A 2 37.11 -11.87 6.22
C SER A 2 36.26 -10.71 6.76
N PRO A 3 35.50 -9.96 5.93
CA PRO A 3 34.67 -8.87 6.42
C PRO A 3 33.56 -9.47 7.29
N ALA A 4 33.22 -8.78 8.38
CA ALA A 4 32.16 -9.18 9.29
C ALA A 4 30.86 -9.39 8.49
N ASN A 5 30.25 -10.57 8.63
CA ASN A 5 28.92 -10.85 8.11
C ASN A 5 27.98 -9.75 8.61
N VAL A 6 27.52 -8.89 7.70
CA VAL A 6 26.41 -7.98 7.98
C VAL A 6 25.20 -8.89 8.14
N VAL A 7 24.83 -9.17 9.39
CA VAL A 7 23.55 -9.80 9.70
C VAL A 7 22.50 -8.73 9.43
N MET A 8 21.90 -8.77 8.24
CA MET A 8 20.71 -7.99 7.95
C MET A 8 19.65 -8.42 8.96
N PRO A 9 19.02 -7.48 9.69
CA PRO A 9 17.88 -7.82 10.53
C PRO A 9 16.88 -8.58 9.65
N THR A 10 16.31 -9.67 10.13
CA THR A 10 15.13 -10.27 9.50
C THR A 10 14.08 -9.16 9.47
N GLU A 11 13.94 -8.46 8.35
CA GLU A 11 13.02 -7.34 8.25
C GLU A 11 11.64 -7.90 8.51
N ALA A 12 11.02 -7.53 9.64
CA ALA A 12 9.61 -7.76 9.82
C ALA A 12 8.92 -7.09 8.63
N LEU A 13 8.44 -7.91 7.69
CA LEU A 13 7.82 -7.43 6.46
C LEU A 13 6.72 -6.46 6.87
N ARG A 14 6.87 -5.22 6.43
CA ARG A 14 5.89 -4.16 6.72
C ARG A 14 4.57 -4.59 6.09
N PRO A 15 3.43 -4.28 6.74
CA PRO A 15 2.15 -4.63 6.16
C PRO A 15 2.02 -3.99 4.78
N VAL A 16 1.61 -4.79 3.82
CA VAL A 16 1.27 -4.39 2.45
C VAL A 16 -0.16 -4.85 2.21
N ILE A 17 -0.94 -4.02 1.52
CA ILE A 17 -2.24 -4.39 0.98
C ILE A 17 -2.26 -4.05 -0.51
N VAL A 18 -2.89 -4.91 -1.31
CA VAL A 18 -3.23 -4.62 -2.70
C VAL A 18 -4.74 -4.53 -2.78
N LEU A 19 -5.22 -3.39 -3.25
CA LEU A 19 -6.63 -3.07 -3.39
C LEU A 19 -7.02 -3.14 -4.86
N GLU A 20 -8.21 -3.66 -5.13
CA GLU A 20 -8.74 -3.66 -6.49
C GLU A 20 -9.18 -2.25 -6.91
N THR A 21 -8.88 -1.86 -8.15
CA THR A 21 -9.38 -0.61 -8.72
C THR A 21 -10.58 -0.89 -9.64
N GLN A 22 -11.28 0.17 -10.04
CA GLN A 22 -12.33 0.05 -11.07
C GLN A 22 -11.77 -0.22 -12.47
N ILE A 23 -10.46 -0.08 -12.67
CA ILE A 23 -9.79 -0.30 -13.95
C ILE A 23 -9.26 -1.73 -13.97
N PRO A 24 -9.76 -2.60 -14.88
CA PRO A 24 -9.28 -3.97 -15.00
C PRO A 24 -7.76 -4.04 -15.19
N GLY A 25 -7.13 -5.01 -14.52
CA GLY A 25 -5.68 -5.21 -14.57
C GLY A 25 -4.86 -4.25 -13.71
N PHE A 26 -5.49 -3.28 -13.03
CA PHE A 26 -4.81 -2.35 -12.13
C PHE A 26 -5.24 -2.52 -10.68
N GLY A 27 -4.24 -2.50 -9.78
CA GLY A 27 -4.41 -2.52 -8.35
C GLY A 27 -3.76 -1.30 -7.70
N LEU A 28 -4.22 -0.92 -6.50
CA LEU A 28 -3.53 0.06 -5.67
C LEU A 28 -2.79 -0.66 -4.55
N ARG A 29 -1.46 -0.69 -4.62
CA ARG A 29 -0.60 -1.22 -3.57
C ARG A 29 -0.32 -0.13 -2.53
N ALA A 30 -0.65 -0.41 -1.28
CA ALA A 30 -0.32 0.44 -0.14
C ALA A 30 0.67 -0.25 0.79
N SER A 31 1.65 0.51 1.28
CA SER A 31 2.69 0.01 2.19
C SER A 31 3.25 1.11 3.08
N PHE A 32 3.94 0.75 4.16
CA PHE A 32 4.64 1.69 5.03
C PHE A 32 6.14 1.43 5.04
N ASP A 33 6.95 2.49 5.03
CA ASP A 33 8.37 2.37 5.35
C ASP A 33 8.64 2.35 6.87
N GLN A 34 9.93 2.29 7.22
CA GLN A 34 10.37 2.29 8.62
C GLN A 34 10.04 3.59 9.37
N ARG A 35 9.83 4.70 8.64
CA ARG A 35 9.49 6.03 9.17
C ARG A 35 7.99 6.30 9.17
N ARG A 36 7.16 5.28 8.88
CA ARG A 36 5.69 5.38 8.79
C ARG A 36 5.22 6.31 7.66
N VAL A 37 6.02 6.47 6.61
CA VAL A 37 5.56 7.08 5.36
C VAL A 37 4.71 6.05 4.61
N LEU A 38 3.50 6.46 4.21
CA LEU A 38 2.60 5.65 3.41
C LEU A 38 2.97 5.79 1.94
N TYR A 39 3.27 4.67 1.28
CA TYR A 39 3.43 4.62 -0.16
C TYR A 39 2.17 4.07 -0.79
N LEU A 40 1.65 4.78 -1.79
CA LEU A 40 0.56 4.34 -2.65
C LEU A 40 1.09 4.22 -4.08
N ALA A 41 1.03 3.01 -4.64
CA ALA A 41 1.47 2.72 -5.99
C ALA A 41 0.32 2.12 -6.79
N LEU A 42 -0.05 2.77 -7.90
CA LEU A 42 -0.94 2.16 -8.88
C LEU A 42 -0.11 1.17 -9.70
N ILE A 43 -0.45 -0.11 -9.64
CA ILE A 43 0.30 -1.20 -10.27
C ILE A 43 -0.53 -1.85 -11.36
N HIS A 44 0.12 -2.22 -12.46
CA HIS A 44 -0.41 -3.23 -13.36
C HIS A 44 -0.15 -4.60 -12.72
N ILE A 45 -1.21 -5.34 -12.41
CA ILE A 45 -1.16 -6.53 -11.56
C ILE A 45 -0.35 -7.65 -12.23
N ASP A 46 -0.59 -7.92 -13.51
CA ASP A 46 0.01 -9.06 -14.20
C ASP A 46 1.52 -8.92 -14.40
N SER A 47 2.01 -7.69 -14.58
CA SER A 47 3.45 -7.41 -14.79
C SER A 47 4.16 -6.91 -13.54
N ASP A 48 3.46 -6.83 -12.41
CA ASP A 48 3.95 -6.25 -11.15
C ASP A 48 4.69 -4.90 -11.33
N THR A 49 4.21 -4.08 -12.26
CA THR A 49 4.89 -2.83 -12.63
C THR A 49 4.08 -1.64 -12.12
N ALA A 50 4.74 -0.71 -11.42
CA ALA A 50 4.11 0.52 -10.99
C ALA A 50 3.91 1.48 -12.17
N ALA A 51 2.66 1.86 -12.43
CA ALA A 51 2.32 2.97 -13.32
C ALA A 51 2.57 4.31 -12.63
N THR A 52 2.32 4.40 -11.32
CA THR A 52 2.63 5.56 -10.49
C THR A 52 3.08 5.13 -9.10
N VAL A 53 3.87 5.97 -8.43
CA VAL A 53 4.23 5.82 -7.02
C VAL A 53 4.14 7.19 -6.35
N SER A 54 3.55 7.23 -5.17
CA SER A 54 3.39 8.45 -4.38
C SER A 54 3.58 8.17 -2.89
N ALA A 55 4.20 9.11 -2.18
CA ALA A 55 4.52 9.01 -0.77
C ALA A 55 3.76 10.05 0.03
N HIS A 56 3.14 9.64 1.13
CA HIS A 56 2.16 10.42 1.88
C HIS A 56 2.34 10.25 3.39
N ASN A 57 1.84 11.22 4.14
CA ASN A 57 1.52 11.01 5.54
C ASN A 57 0.14 10.35 5.63
N SER A 58 -0.01 9.24 6.36
CA SER A 58 -1.29 8.56 6.50
C SER A 58 -2.40 9.44 7.11
N ARG A 59 -2.02 10.45 7.91
CA ARG A 59 -2.97 11.44 8.47
C ARG A 59 -3.66 12.30 7.42
N ASN A 60 -3.11 12.37 6.21
CA ASN A 60 -3.65 13.18 5.11
C ASN A 60 -4.58 12.38 4.20
N VAL A 61 -4.78 11.09 4.48
CA VAL A 61 -5.66 10.25 3.67
C VAL A 61 -7.09 10.35 4.17
N GLN A 62 -8.00 10.65 3.26
CA GLN A 62 -9.40 10.87 3.53
C GLN A 62 -10.26 10.03 2.59
N ARG A 63 -11.48 9.72 3.01
CA ARG A 63 -12.48 9.15 2.11
C ARG A 63 -12.91 10.20 1.09
N ALA A 64 -13.05 9.79 -0.16
CA ALA A 64 -13.58 10.61 -1.24
C ALA A 64 -14.64 9.81 -2.00
N ALA A 65 -15.90 10.25 -1.97
CA ALA A 65 -17.03 9.44 -2.43
C ALA A 65 -17.09 8.05 -1.75
N THR A 66 -18.02 7.18 -2.17
CA THR A 66 -18.21 5.86 -1.55
C THR A 66 -17.01 4.94 -1.72
N GLU A 67 -16.38 4.96 -2.90
CA GLU A 67 -15.32 4.01 -3.29
C GLU A 67 -13.98 4.69 -3.58
N GLY A 68 -13.78 5.92 -3.10
CA GLY A 68 -12.55 6.66 -3.36
C GLY A 68 -11.76 6.96 -2.10
N ILE A 69 -10.45 7.05 -2.29
CA ILE A 69 -9.52 7.58 -1.30
C ILE A 69 -8.84 8.82 -1.88
N GLN A 70 -8.65 9.83 -1.06
CA GLN A 70 -7.97 11.06 -1.43
C GLN A 70 -6.74 11.27 -0.54
N THR A 71 -5.64 11.69 -1.16
CA THR A 71 -4.43 12.13 -0.47
C THR A 71 -3.85 13.34 -1.18
N GLY A 72 -3.84 14.49 -0.50
CA GLY A 72 -3.55 15.77 -1.13
C GLY A 72 -4.50 16.04 -2.31
N THR A 73 -3.93 16.18 -3.51
CA THR A 73 -4.67 16.43 -4.76
C THR A 73 -5.00 15.18 -5.56
N VAL A 74 -4.60 13.99 -5.09
CA VAL A 74 -4.77 12.72 -5.82
C VAL A 74 -5.99 11.98 -5.27
N VAL A 75 -6.83 11.47 -6.17
CA VAL A 75 -7.97 10.61 -5.85
C VAL A 75 -7.80 9.27 -6.54
N TYR A 76 -7.94 8.17 -5.81
CA TYR A 76 -7.95 6.82 -6.35
C TYR A 76 -9.36 6.24 -6.22
N PHE A 77 -9.95 5.80 -7.33
CA PHE A 77 -11.23 5.08 -7.33
C PHE A 77 -10.98 3.57 -7.26
N LEU A 78 -11.53 2.97 -6.22
CA LEU A 78 -11.36 1.56 -5.89
C LEU A 78 -12.62 0.76 -6.26
N ALA A 79 -12.48 -0.56 -6.32
CA ALA A 79 -13.63 -1.44 -6.44
C ALA A 79 -14.47 -1.41 -5.16
N LYS A 80 -15.71 -1.91 -5.27
CA LYS A 80 -16.69 -1.85 -4.18
C LYS A 80 -16.16 -2.47 -2.89
N GLY A 81 -16.11 -1.69 -1.81
CA GLY A 81 -15.68 -2.15 -0.47
C GLY A 81 -14.17 -2.12 -0.24
N GLU A 82 -13.36 -1.83 -1.25
CA GLU A 82 -11.91 -1.74 -1.12
C GLU A 82 -11.48 -0.49 -0.33
N ALA A 83 -12.24 0.60 -0.42
CA ALA A 83 -12.01 1.77 0.42
C ALA A 83 -12.15 1.42 1.90
N ASP A 84 -13.15 0.62 2.28
CA ASP A 84 -13.32 0.16 3.66
C ASP A 84 -12.16 -0.72 4.11
N ARG A 85 -11.78 -1.71 3.28
CA ARG A 85 -10.61 -2.56 3.54
C ARG A 85 -9.33 -1.76 3.74
N PHE A 86 -9.13 -0.71 2.96
CA PHE A 86 -7.97 0.17 3.10
C PHE A 86 -7.96 0.95 4.42
N PHE A 87 -9.10 1.55 4.83
CA PHE A 87 -9.15 2.28 6.10
C PHE A 87 -9.05 1.36 7.33
N ASP A 88 -9.58 0.13 7.23
CA ASP A 88 -9.34 -0.89 8.26
C ASP A 88 -7.86 -1.27 8.32
N TRP A 89 -7.23 -1.49 7.17
CA TRP A 89 -5.78 -1.75 7.10
C TRP A 89 -4.94 -0.60 7.68
N LEU A 90 -5.30 0.67 7.41
CA LEU A 90 -4.63 1.83 8.00
C LEU A 90 -4.73 1.86 9.54
N ARG A 91 -5.83 1.33 10.09
CA ARG A 91 -6.08 1.29 11.53
C ARG A 91 -5.36 0.12 12.21
N THR A 92 -5.38 -1.07 11.62
CA THR A 92 -4.84 -2.28 12.25
C THR A 92 -3.39 -2.56 11.90
N GLY A 93 -2.95 -2.17 10.69
CA GLY A 93 -1.64 -2.53 10.16
C GLY A 93 -1.49 -4.03 9.90
N ASP A 94 -2.59 -4.77 9.74
CA ASP A 94 -2.55 -6.21 9.46
C ASP A 94 -2.25 -6.46 7.97
N SER A 95 -1.21 -7.22 7.66
CA SER A 95 -0.92 -7.66 6.29
C SER A 95 -1.99 -8.66 5.82
N TYR A 96 -2.77 -8.35 4.78
CA TYR A 96 -3.78 -9.27 4.25
C TYR A 96 -3.60 -9.55 2.74
N PRO A 97 -3.72 -10.82 2.28
CA PRO A 97 -3.82 -12.04 3.07
C PRO A 97 -2.42 -12.59 3.33
N GLY A 98 -1.98 -12.63 4.60
CA GLY A 98 -0.79 -13.40 5.00
C GLY A 98 0.45 -13.08 4.18
N GLY A 99 1.03 -11.88 4.40
CA GLY A 99 2.33 -11.54 3.84
C GLY A 99 3.32 -12.69 4.06
N VAL A 100 3.66 -13.38 2.97
CA VAL A 100 4.66 -14.45 2.99
C VAL A 100 6.01 -13.83 3.33
N ASN A 101 6.64 -14.36 4.39
CA ASN A 101 8.07 -14.21 4.64
C ASN A 101 8.87 -14.86 3.52
#